data_AF-A0A0S4JRV8-F1
#
_entry.id   AF-A0A0S4JRV8-F1
#
_cell.length_a   1.000
_cell.length_b   1.000
_cell.length_c   1.000
_cell.angle_alpha   90.00
_cell.angle_beta   90.00
_cell.angle_gamma   90.00
#
_symmetry.space_group_name_H-M   'P 1'
#
loop_
_entity.id
_entity.type
_entity.pdbx_description
1 polymer ?
#
loop_
_entity_poly.entity_id
_entity_poly.type
_entity_poly.pdbx_seq_one_letter_code
_entity_poly.pdbx_strand_id
1 'polypeptide(L)'
;MGRERKWLLQKSFDDQLLSFFRGRGLAWLKQRQYCLGMDYMLRSLNIKPSCPANLLMAKAAGTVLAEDDLVAKCDEALRRQQTKFGVSTPAQLLRTRSYLSDQLIADVLLVLEDAGKAQNRATPLIESLTVKERAQGSSSPSAASLETLQRVVDETVTSTQGPLNENTKRILVLEPSGSIFGRGLFADKRITQGTVILTDTLIAGQRMRGDACAHCLGSLSRQGAVIQNPIHCNQCDQSYCSESCRDAAWNQYHQCSCKSVNPLYARWEENMEAVLQGDASSSADDAGADSKAALNCLMVGKLLCMSTIARVHPLELSGIAHLRGFVEYEARSCLANIGAVAVTLSEALRQPNLFIEEVLTLLAMVQTNENLVQQGLTLYPVLSLLNHSCTPNCLVVGPTLRQQQLVATKDIRAGEQLFIDYNPRLTGSLNYEQRRELFQQRNFECFCSRCILKK
;
A
#
# COMPACT_ATOMS: atom_id res chain seq x y z
N MET A 1 -10.87 2.39 -45.37
CA MET A 1 -10.40 3.56 -44.58
C MET A 1 -10.77 3.53 -43.08
N GLY A 2 -12.04 3.46 -42.66
CA GLY A 2 -12.40 3.52 -41.22
C GLY A 2 -11.98 2.30 -40.36
N ARG A 3 -12.10 1.07 -40.91
CA ARG A 3 -11.69 -0.17 -40.22
C ARG A 3 -10.17 -0.35 -40.16
N GLU A 4 -9.46 0.06 -41.21
CA GLU A 4 -7.99 0.01 -41.28
C GLU A 4 -7.34 0.98 -40.30
N ARG A 5 -7.89 2.19 -40.14
CA ARG A 5 -7.45 3.14 -39.09
C ARG A 5 -7.64 2.56 -37.69
N LYS A 6 -8.77 1.91 -37.40
CA LYS A 6 -9.05 1.30 -36.10
C LYS A 6 -8.09 0.14 -35.78
N TRP A 7 -7.77 -0.67 -36.78
CA TRP A 7 -6.78 -1.76 -36.67
C TRP A 7 -5.35 -1.23 -36.48
N LEU A 8 -4.94 -0.20 -37.22
CA LEU A 8 -3.62 0.43 -37.05
C LEU A 8 -3.45 1.06 -35.67
N LEU A 9 -4.50 1.72 -35.15
CA LEU A 9 -4.51 2.30 -33.81
C LEU A 9 -4.42 1.21 -32.73
N GLN A 10 -5.17 0.11 -32.87
CA GLN A 10 -5.10 -1.02 -31.95
C GLN A 10 -3.70 -1.65 -31.94
N LYS A 11 -3.13 -1.91 -33.13
CA LYS A 11 -1.79 -2.49 -33.26
C LYS A 11 -0.71 -1.59 -32.65
N SER A 12 -0.77 -0.29 -32.90
CA SER A 12 0.16 0.69 -32.31
C SER A 12 0.03 0.75 -30.79
N PHE A 13 -1.19 0.63 -30.26
CA PHE A 13 -1.43 0.59 -28.82
C PHE A 13 -0.88 -0.69 -28.19
N ASP A 14 -1.15 -1.85 -28.80
CA ASP A 14 -0.66 -3.14 -28.32
C ASP A 14 0.88 -3.17 -28.31
N ASP A 15 1.55 -2.62 -29.34
CA ASP A 15 3.02 -2.57 -29.39
C ASP A 15 3.61 -1.67 -28.28
N GLN A 16 2.98 -0.51 -28.00
CA GLN A 16 3.38 0.36 -26.88
C GLN A 16 3.19 -0.33 -25.53
N LEU A 17 2.03 -0.97 -25.33
CA LEU A 17 1.69 -1.68 -24.10
C LEU A 17 2.62 -2.87 -23.85
N LEU A 18 2.92 -3.64 -24.91
CA LEU A 18 3.90 -4.73 -24.86
C LEU A 18 5.30 -4.24 -24.52
N SER A 19 5.70 -3.07 -25.04
CA SER A 19 6.97 -2.44 -24.71
C SER A 19 7.01 -2.02 -23.24
N PHE A 20 5.93 -1.42 -22.74
CA PHE A 20 5.77 -1.05 -21.34
C PHE A 20 5.87 -2.27 -20.41
N PHE A 21 5.07 -3.32 -20.65
CA PHE A 21 5.10 -4.53 -19.83
C PHE A 21 6.45 -5.22 -19.84
N ARG A 22 7.11 -5.31 -21.00
CA ARG A 22 8.46 -5.86 -21.09
C ARG A 22 9.47 -5.03 -20.30
N GLY A 23 9.44 -3.70 -20.45
CA GLY A 23 10.34 -2.81 -19.73
C GLY A 23 10.16 -2.89 -18.22
N ARG A 24 8.91 -2.85 -17.74
CA ARG A 24 8.58 -2.93 -16.31
C ARG A 24 8.88 -4.29 -15.71
N GLY A 25 8.48 -5.37 -16.38
CA GLY A 25 8.80 -6.73 -15.93
C GLY A 25 10.32 -6.96 -15.86
N LEU A 26 11.08 -6.54 -16.88
CA LEU A 26 12.54 -6.63 -16.85
C LEU A 26 13.16 -5.83 -15.70
N ALA A 27 12.66 -4.62 -15.44
CA ALA A 27 13.16 -3.77 -14.36
C ALA A 27 12.97 -4.44 -12.98
N TRP A 28 11.86 -5.13 -12.76
CA TRP A 28 11.61 -5.88 -11.53
C TRP A 28 12.47 -7.15 -11.43
N LEU A 29 12.60 -7.90 -12.53
CA LEU A 29 13.43 -9.11 -12.56
C LEU A 29 14.92 -8.80 -12.31
N LYS A 30 15.44 -7.69 -12.83
CA LYS A 30 16.80 -7.21 -12.53
C LYS A 30 17.02 -6.88 -11.06
N GLN A 31 15.95 -6.55 -10.34
CA GLN A 31 15.96 -6.30 -8.89
C GLN A 31 15.66 -7.57 -8.08
N ARG A 32 15.57 -8.73 -8.74
CA ARG A 32 15.21 -10.03 -8.12
C ARG A 32 13.83 -10.02 -7.46
N GLN A 33 12.92 -9.21 -7.99
CA GLN A 33 11.50 -9.17 -7.64
C GLN A 33 10.74 -10.00 -8.68
N TYR A 34 10.79 -11.32 -8.52
CA TYR A 34 10.27 -12.28 -9.48
C TYR A 34 8.75 -12.31 -9.49
N CYS A 35 8.07 -12.13 -8.34
CA CYS A 35 6.62 -12.04 -8.29
C CYS A 35 6.10 -10.87 -9.15
N LEU A 36 6.62 -9.66 -8.92
CA LEU A 36 6.25 -8.46 -9.68
C LEU A 36 6.62 -8.59 -11.15
N GLY A 37 7.82 -9.08 -11.44
CA GLY A 37 8.27 -9.35 -12.80
C GLY A 37 7.36 -10.32 -13.55
N MET A 38 6.92 -11.39 -12.87
CA MET A 38 6.04 -12.41 -13.42
C MET A 38 4.67 -11.85 -13.83
N ASP A 39 4.03 -11.03 -12.99
CA ASP A 39 2.71 -10.42 -13.29
C ASP A 39 2.73 -9.67 -14.64
N TYR A 40 3.76 -8.84 -14.86
CA TYR A 40 3.95 -8.15 -16.14
C TYR A 40 4.20 -9.10 -17.30
N MET A 41 4.95 -10.19 -17.08
CA MET A 41 5.22 -11.18 -18.13
C MET A 41 3.96 -11.95 -18.53
N LEU A 42 3.15 -12.39 -17.57
CA LEU A 42 1.87 -13.06 -17.82
C LEU A 42 0.94 -12.18 -18.66
N ARG A 43 0.79 -10.90 -18.29
CA ARG A 43 -0.02 -9.93 -19.05
C ARG A 43 0.51 -9.72 -20.47
N SER A 44 1.82 -9.61 -20.61
CA SER A 44 2.45 -9.47 -21.92
C SER A 44 2.26 -10.71 -22.80
N LEU A 45 2.32 -11.91 -22.23
CA LEU A 45 2.12 -13.18 -22.94
C LEU A 45 0.64 -13.41 -23.30
N ASN A 46 -0.30 -12.91 -22.51
CA ASN A 46 -1.72 -12.92 -22.86
C ASN A 46 -2.02 -12.08 -24.12
N ILE A 47 -1.26 -11.00 -24.36
CA ILE A 47 -1.36 -10.20 -25.59
C ILE A 47 -0.57 -10.84 -26.73
N LYS A 48 0.68 -11.25 -26.47
CA LYS A 48 1.59 -11.79 -27.50
C LYS A 48 2.37 -13.00 -26.97
N PRO A 49 1.81 -14.22 -27.07
CA PRO A 49 2.39 -15.42 -26.47
C PRO A 49 3.65 -15.92 -27.17
N SER A 50 3.99 -15.37 -28.34
CA SER A 50 5.15 -15.77 -29.15
C SER A 50 6.36 -14.85 -28.99
N CYS A 51 6.32 -13.86 -28.09
CA CYS A 51 7.46 -12.96 -27.88
C CYS A 51 8.62 -13.71 -27.18
N PRO A 52 9.79 -13.93 -27.83
CA PRO A 52 10.85 -14.75 -27.25
C PRO A 52 11.45 -14.13 -25.98
N ALA A 53 11.62 -12.81 -25.93
CA ALA A 53 12.11 -12.12 -24.74
C ALA A 53 11.19 -12.32 -23.53
N ASN A 54 9.87 -12.20 -23.74
CA ASN A 54 8.90 -12.34 -22.66
C ASN A 54 8.77 -13.80 -22.23
N LEU A 55 8.81 -14.76 -23.16
CA LEU A 55 8.82 -16.19 -22.85
C LEU A 55 10.05 -16.58 -22.03
N LEU A 56 11.24 -16.07 -22.39
CA LEU A 56 12.48 -16.32 -21.64
C LEU A 56 12.41 -15.75 -20.23
N MET A 57 11.97 -14.49 -20.08
CA MET A 57 11.81 -13.86 -18.76
C MET A 57 10.73 -14.55 -17.91
N ALA A 58 9.58 -14.89 -18.49
CA ALA A 58 8.52 -15.65 -17.82
C ALA A 58 9.00 -17.02 -17.38
N LYS A 59 9.75 -17.73 -18.23
CA LYS A 59 10.38 -19.01 -17.87
C LYS A 59 11.33 -18.83 -16.69
N ALA A 60 12.23 -17.85 -16.73
CA ALA A 60 13.19 -17.59 -15.65
C ALA A 60 12.50 -17.33 -14.31
N ALA A 61 11.55 -16.39 -14.29
CA ALA A 61 10.76 -16.09 -13.10
C ALA A 61 9.95 -17.30 -12.64
N GLY A 62 9.35 -18.04 -13.59
CA GLY A 62 8.55 -19.23 -13.32
C GLY A 62 9.38 -20.31 -12.65
N THR A 63 10.59 -20.58 -13.14
CA THR A 63 11.50 -21.54 -12.52
C THR A 63 11.82 -21.17 -11.07
N VAL A 64 12.07 -19.88 -10.79
CA VAL A 64 12.36 -19.39 -9.44
C VAL A 64 11.14 -19.48 -8.52
N LEU A 65 9.94 -19.23 -9.06
CA LEU A 65 8.68 -19.31 -8.32
C LEU A 65 8.11 -20.75 -8.25
N ALA A 66 8.75 -21.74 -8.85
CA ALA A 66 8.24 -23.09 -9.17
C ALA A 66 6.86 -23.11 -9.87
N GLU A 67 6.75 -22.20 -10.84
CA GLU A 67 5.81 -22.10 -11.93
C GLU A 67 5.75 -23.27 -12.92
N ASP A 68 5.73 -24.54 -12.49
CA ASP A 68 6.04 -25.68 -13.36
C ASP A 68 5.19 -25.74 -14.64
N ASP A 69 3.88 -25.54 -14.54
CA ASP A 69 2.96 -25.52 -15.69
C ASP A 69 3.26 -24.38 -16.66
N LEU A 70 3.59 -23.20 -16.13
CA LEU A 70 3.96 -22.03 -16.94
C LEU A 70 5.32 -22.25 -17.62
N VAL A 71 6.29 -22.77 -16.88
CA VAL A 71 7.63 -23.10 -17.38
C VAL A 71 7.54 -24.10 -18.53
N ALA A 72 6.76 -25.17 -18.37
CA ALA A 72 6.53 -26.16 -19.42
C ALA A 72 5.91 -25.54 -20.68
N LYS A 73 4.91 -24.66 -20.53
CA LYS A 73 4.30 -23.92 -21.65
C LYS A 73 5.30 -22.99 -22.34
N CYS A 74 6.13 -22.29 -21.57
CA CYS A 74 7.17 -21.41 -22.10
C CYS A 74 8.22 -22.20 -22.87
N ASP A 75 8.67 -23.34 -22.33
CA ASP A 75 9.64 -24.22 -22.97
C ASP A 75 9.13 -24.77 -24.29
N GLU A 76 7.88 -25.23 -24.33
CA GLU A 76 7.27 -25.69 -25.57
C GLU A 76 7.20 -24.58 -26.64
N ALA A 77 6.78 -23.37 -26.25
CA ALA A 77 6.73 -22.22 -27.15
C ALA A 77 8.12 -21.80 -27.65
N LEU A 78 9.14 -21.85 -26.79
CA LEU A 78 10.53 -21.53 -27.12
C LEU A 78 11.12 -22.58 -28.08
N ARG A 79 10.91 -23.89 -27.82
CA ARG A 79 11.37 -24.98 -28.70
C ARG A 79 10.82 -24.84 -30.11
N ARG A 80 9.52 -24.56 -30.26
CA ARG A 80 8.89 -24.32 -31.57
C ARG A 80 9.57 -23.16 -32.33
N GLN A 81 9.94 -22.10 -31.63
CA GLN A 81 10.64 -20.96 -32.26
C GLN A 81 12.09 -21.31 -32.62
N GLN A 82 12.80 -22.02 -31.74
CA GLN A 82 14.16 -22.50 -32.01
C GLN A 82 14.22 -23.36 -33.27
N THR A 83 13.30 -24.33 -33.41
CA THR A 83 13.16 -25.14 -34.63
C THR A 83 12.82 -24.28 -35.84
N LYS A 84 11.86 -23.35 -35.72
CA LYS A 84 11.44 -22.48 -36.83
C LYS A 84 12.56 -21.60 -37.37
N PHE A 85 13.44 -21.09 -36.51
CA PHE A 85 14.52 -20.17 -36.90
C PHE A 85 15.89 -20.85 -37.00
N GLY A 86 15.99 -22.16 -36.74
CA GLY A 86 17.26 -22.90 -36.81
C GLY A 86 18.30 -22.43 -35.78
N VAL A 87 17.87 -22.04 -34.58
CA VAL A 87 18.72 -21.51 -33.50
C VAL A 87 18.65 -22.40 -32.27
N SER A 88 19.75 -22.49 -31.51
CA SER A 88 19.85 -23.39 -30.34
C SER A 88 19.97 -22.66 -29.01
N THR A 89 20.39 -21.39 -29.00
CA THR A 89 20.60 -20.62 -27.76
C THR A 89 19.59 -19.49 -27.57
N PRO A 90 19.29 -19.08 -26.32
CA PRO A 90 18.46 -17.89 -26.05
C PRO A 90 18.98 -16.63 -26.74
N ALA A 91 20.30 -16.40 -26.74
CA ALA A 91 20.92 -15.24 -27.38
C ALA A 91 20.70 -15.21 -28.89
N GLN A 92 20.89 -16.34 -29.58
CA GLN A 92 20.60 -16.45 -31.02
C GLN A 92 19.11 -16.21 -31.29
N LEU A 93 18.22 -16.79 -30.48
CA LEU A 93 16.77 -16.60 -30.62
C LEU A 93 16.36 -15.13 -30.47
N LEU A 94 16.90 -14.41 -29.48
CA LEU A 94 16.62 -12.99 -29.29
C LEU A 94 17.09 -12.15 -30.50
N ARG A 95 18.28 -12.45 -31.05
CA ARG A 95 18.82 -11.77 -32.24
C ARG A 95 18.02 -12.00 -33.52
N THR A 96 17.12 -12.98 -33.56
CA THR A 96 16.17 -13.13 -34.68
C THR A 96 15.12 -11.99 -34.75
N ARG A 97 15.05 -11.14 -33.71
CA ARG A 97 14.08 -10.06 -33.59
C ARG A 97 14.76 -8.70 -33.73
N SER A 98 14.59 -8.06 -34.88
CA SER A 98 15.17 -6.76 -35.21
C SER A 98 14.72 -5.59 -34.31
N TYR A 99 13.60 -5.74 -33.59
CA TYR A 99 13.08 -4.69 -32.69
C TYR A 99 13.71 -4.71 -31.30
N LEU A 100 14.56 -5.69 -30.97
CA LEU A 100 15.25 -5.79 -29.69
C LEU A 100 16.64 -5.16 -29.81
N SER A 101 16.95 -4.17 -28.96
CA SER A 101 18.29 -3.59 -28.85
C SER A 101 19.27 -4.57 -28.19
N ASP A 102 20.57 -4.45 -28.50
CA ASP A 102 21.62 -5.26 -27.84
C ASP A 102 21.62 -5.14 -26.32
N GLN A 103 21.36 -3.93 -25.78
CA GLN A 103 21.24 -3.70 -24.34
C GLN A 103 20.13 -4.55 -23.71
N LEU A 104 18.94 -4.52 -24.32
CA LEU A 104 17.80 -5.33 -23.89
C LEU A 104 18.10 -6.83 -23.97
N ILE A 105 18.81 -7.30 -25.00
CA ILE A 105 19.22 -8.70 -25.11
C ILE A 105 20.16 -9.07 -23.95
N ALA A 106 21.17 -8.24 -23.68
CA ALA A 106 22.10 -8.46 -22.58
C ALA A 106 21.37 -8.49 -21.22
N ASP A 107 20.45 -7.56 -20.99
CA ASP A 107 19.65 -7.50 -19.76
C ASP A 107 18.78 -8.75 -19.57
N VAL A 108 18.14 -9.26 -20.63
CA VAL A 108 17.36 -10.51 -20.55
C VAL A 108 18.26 -11.70 -20.23
N LEU A 109 19.44 -11.79 -20.85
CA LEU A 109 20.38 -12.88 -20.57
C LEU A 109 20.90 -12.86 -19.14
N LEU A 110 21.15 -11.66 -18.57
CA LEU A 110 21.51 -11.50 -17.16
C LEU A 110 20.40 -12.01 -16.22
N VAL A 111 19.14 -11.72 -16.54
CA VAL A 111 17.99 -12.25 -15.77
C VAL A 111 17.95 -13.79 -15.80
N LEU A 112 18.24 -14.41 -16.95
CA LEU A 112 18.29 -15.87 -17.05
C LEU A 112 19.40 -16.47 -16.16
N GLU A 113 20.57 -15.83 -16.15
CA GLU A 113 21.69 -16.26 -15.32
C GLU A 113 21.38 -16.13 -13.82
N ASP A 114 20.82 -14.99 -13.40
CA ASP A 114 20.44 -14.75 -12.01
C ASP A 114 19.34 -15.71 -11.53
N ALA A 115 18.33 -15.98 -12.37
CA ALA A 115 17.30 -16.97 -12.08
C ALA A 115 17.86 -18.38 -11.91
N GLY A 116 18.82 -18.78 -12.76
CA GLY A 116 19.51 -20.07 -12.64
C GLY A 116 20.28 -20.23 -11.33
N LYS A 117 20.85 -19.14 -10.80
CA LYS A 117 21.50 -19.14 -9.47
C LYS A 117 20.49 -19.22 -8.32
N ALA A 118 19.30 -18.65 -8.49
CA ALA A 118 18.26 -18.61 -7.46
C ALA A 118 17.48 -19.94 -7.31
N GLN A 119 17.38 -20.74 -8.38
CA GLN A 119 16.64 -22.01 -8.43
C GLN A 119 17.06 -23.05 -7.35
N ASN A 120 18.31 -23.02 -6.89
CA ASN A 120 18.85 -24.05 -5.99
C ASN A 120 18.61 -23.78 -4.49
N ARG A 121 17.70 -22.87 -4.12
CA ARG A 121 17.44 -22.52 -2.71
C ARG A 121 16.30 -23.36 -2.15
N ALA A 122 16.59 -24.16 -1.11
CA ALA A 122 15.61 -25.01 -0.42
C ALA A 122 14.60 -24.23 0.46
N THR A 123 14.76 -22.91 0.59
CA THR A 123 13.95 -22.03 1.45
C THR A 123 12.87 -21.31 0.64
N PRO A 124 11.71 -20.98 1.24
CA PRO A 124 10.71 -20.12 0.61
C PRO A 124 11.34 -18.80 0.15
N LEU A 125 10.97 -18.35 -1.06
CA LEU A 125 11.49 -17.11 -1.63
C LEU A 125 10.78 -15.91 -1.00
N ILE A 126 11.46 -15.25 -0.08
CA ILE A 126 11.00 -13.99 0.50
C ILE A 126 11.54 -12.82 -0.32
N GLU A 127 10.61 -11.98 -0.78
CA GLU A 127 10.87 -10.71 -1.44
C GLU A 127 10.43 -9.57 -0.53
N SER A 128 10.98 -8.38 -0.75
CA SER A 128 10.57 -7.18 -0.01
C SER A 128 10.37 -5.99 -0.94
N LEU A 129 9.34 -5.20 -0.66
CA LEU A 129 9.01 -3.98 -1.40
C LEU A 129 9.12 -2.79 -0.45
N THR A 130 10.03 -1.87 -0.78
CA THR A 130 10.15 -0.57 -0.11
C THR A 130 9.49 0.51 -0.95
N VAL A 131 8.44 1.11 -0.41
CA VAL A 131 7.68 2.17 -1.04
C VAL A 131 8.19 3.52 -0.55
N LYS A 132 8.76 4.29 -1.48
CA LYS A 132 9.13 5.69 -1.27
C LYS A 132 8.06 6.60 -1.87
N GLU A 133 8.05 7.85 -1.43
CA GLU A 133 7.18 8.87 -2.00
C GLU A 133 7.46 9.08 -3.50
N ARG A 134 6.41 9.34 -4.28
CA ARG A 134 6.54 9.52 -5.72
C ARG A 134 7.07 10.92 -6.00
N ALA A 135 8.32 11.03 -6.44
CA ALA A 135 8.88 12.30 -6.90
C ALA A 135 8.15 12.74 -8.19
N GLN A 136 7.37 13.82 -8.13
CA GLN A 136 6.90 14.49 -9.33
C GLN A 136 8.09 15.23 -9.95
N GLY A 137 8.67 14.62 -10.99
CA GLY A 137 9.67 15.20 -11.91
C GLY A 137 10.58 16.31 -11.38
N SER A 138 11.73 15.96 -10.78
CA SER A 138 12.94 16.79 -10.76
C SER A 138 14.16 15.99 -10.26
N SER A 139 15.37 16.52 -10.53
CA SER A 139 16.68 15.89 -10.34
C SER A 139 17.22 15.89 -8.90
N SER A 140 16.34 15.96 -7.89
CA SER A 140 16.65 15.68 -6.48
C SER A 140 15.37 15.22 -5.77
N PRO A 141 15.13 13.90 -5.65
CA PRO A 141 13.84 13.35 -5.20
C PRO A 141 13.41 13.73 -3.78
N SER A 142 14.35 14.07 -2.88
CA SER A 142 14.08 14.22 -1.44
C SER A 142 13.68 15.62 -0.99
N ALA A 143 14.12 16.68 -1.68
CA ALA A 143 13.81 18.06 -1.26
C ALA A 143 12.39 18.47 -1.68
N ALA A 144 12.02 18.19 -2.95
CA ALA A 144 10.70 18.51 -3.48
C ALA A 144 9.57 17.71 -2.79
N SER A 145 9.88 16.52 -2.28
CA SER A 145 8.92 15.70 -1.53
C SER A 145 8.67 16.23 -0.12
N LEU A 146 9.72 16.66 0.59
CA LEU A 146 9.60 17.29 1.91
C LEU A 146 8.85 18.62 1.85
N GLU A 147 9.06 19.44 0.82
CA GLU A 147 8.28 20.67 0.61
C GLU A 147 6.79 20.39 0.38
N THR A 148 6.48 19.33 -0.38
CA THR A 148 5.09 18.92 -0.61
C THR A 148 4.44 18.42 0.68
N LEU A 149 5.16 17.62 1.47
CA LEU A 149 4.71 17.19 2.79
C LEU A 149 4.51 18.35 3.76
N GLN A 150 5.44 19.31 3.77
CA GLN A 150 5.33 20.49 4.61
C GLN A 150 4.04 21.26 4.29
N ARG A 151 3.63 21.36 3.02
CA ARG A 151 2.34 21.96 2.64
C ARG A 151 1.15 21.19 3.22
N VAL A 152 1.15 19.86 3.14
CA VAL A 152 0.08 19.02 3.73
C VAL A 152 0.00 19.23 5.25
N VAL A 153 1.14 19.32 5.93
CA VAL A 153 1.19 19.62 7.38
C VAL A 153 0.69 21.04 7.67
N ASP A 154 1.15 22.03 6.91
CA ASP A 154 0.76 23.43 7.08
C ASP A 154 -0.76 23.62 6.86
N GLU A 155 -1.35 22.97 5.85
CA GLU A 155 -2.80 22.95 5.62
C GLU A 155 -3.56 22.30 6.79
N THR A 156 -3.06 21.18 7.30
CA THR A 156 -3.66 20.46 8.44
C THR A 156 -3.62 21.31 9.72
N VAL A 157 -2.48 21.95 10.02
CA VAL A 157 -2.36 22.86 11.16
C VAL A 157 -3.26 24.08 10.98
N THR A 158 -3.35 24.64 9.77
CA THR A 158 -4.22 25.79 9.45
C THR A 158 -5.69 25.48 9.75
N SER A 159 -6.15 24.28 9.38
CA SER A 159 -7.52 23.83 9.68
C SER A 159 -7.84 23.78 11.18
N THR A 160 -6.81 23.69 12.03
CA THR A 160 -6.93 23.57 13.48
C THR A 160 -6.82 24.90 14.20
N GLN A 161 -5.86 25.73 13.81
CA GLN A 161 -5.46 26.95 14.55
C GLN A 161 -5.79 28.25 13.81
N GLY A 162 -6.41 28.17 12.61
CA GLY A 162 -6.58 29.32 11.73
C GLY A 162 -5.32 29.60 10.90
N PRO A 163 -5.27 30.73 10.16
CA PRO A 163 -4.18 31.00 9.22
C PRO A 163 -2.80 30.98 9.86
N LEU A 164 -1.87 30.27 9.21
CA LEU A 164 -0.46 30.22 9.59
C LEU A 164 0.26 31.54 9.27
N ASN A 165 1.04 32.04 10.22
CA ASN A 165 2.01 33.11 10.08
C ASN A 165 3.31 32.67 10.77
N GLU A 166 4.37 33.47 10.71
CA GLU A 166 5.65 33.12 11.34
C GLU A 166 5.51 32.79 12.83
N ASN A 167 4.53 33.34 13.56
CA ASN A 167 4.30 33.07 14.97
C ASN A 167 3.41 31.85 15.27
N THR A 168 2.60 31.40 14.31
CA THR A 168 1.72 30.23 14.46
C THR A 168 2.27 28.96 13.79
N LYS A 169 3.25 29.07 12.89
CA LYS A 169 4.01 27.92 12.40
C LYS A 169 4.82 27.32 13.55
N ARG A 170 4.53 26.07 13.88
CA ARG A 170 5.17 25.35 14.99
C ARG A 170 5.79 24.03 14.59
N ILE A 171 5.58 23.56 13.36
CA ILE A 171 5.93 22.20 12.92
C ILE A 171 6.71 22.22 11.61
N LEU A 172 7.81 21.48 11.60
CA LEU A 172 8.64 21.21 10.43
C LEU A 172 8.58 19.71 10.09
N VAL A 173 8.55 19.39 8.80
CA VAL A 173 8.78 18.04 8.30
C VAL A 173 10.24 17.92 7.91
N LEU A 174 10.98 17.06 8.61
CA LEU A 174 12.42 16.86 8.36
C LEU A 174 12.73 15.38 8.15
N GLU A 175 13.79 15.10 7.40
CA GLU A 175 14.45 13.79 7.30
C GLU A 175 15.96 13.99 7.56
N PRO A 176 16.37 14.07 8.83
CA PRO A 176 17.76 14.36 9.16
C PRO A 176 18.70 13.25 8.67
N SER A 177 19.76 13.61 7.93
CA SER A 177 20.74 12.64 7.45
C SER A 177 21.46 11.94 8.61
N GLY A 178 21.59 10.61 8.53
CA GLY A 178 22.21 9.80 9.60
C GLY A 178 21.33 9.60 10.83
N SER A 179 20.09 10.08 10.81
CA SER A 179 19.10 9.72 11.82
C SER A 179 18.72 8.23 11.68
N ILE A 180 18.57 7.55 12.81
CA ILE A 180 17.96 6.22 12.90
C ILE A 180 16.45 6.25 12.57
N PHE A 181 15.84 7.43 12.70
CA PHE A 181 14.47 7.69 12.26
C PHE A 181 14.50 8.21 10.82
N GLY A 182 13.47 7.85 10.04
CA GLY A 182 13.23 8.45 8.73
C GLY A 182 12.67 9.86 8.85
N ARG A 183 11.69 10.19 8.00
CA ARG A 183 10.94 11.44 8.13
C ARG A 183 10.26 11.54 9.50
N GLY A 184 10.15 12.75 10.03
CA GLY A 184 9.44 13.02 11.27
C GLY A 184 8.92 14.44 11.34
N LEU A 185 8.07 14.70 12.34
CA LEU A 185 7.61 16.04 12.68
C LEU A 185 8.48 16.62 13.79
N PHE A 186 8.94 17.86 13.61
CA PHE A 186 9.82 18.55 14.53
C PHE A 186 9.22 19.88 14.94
N ALA A 187 9.44 20.27 16.19
CA ALA A 187 8.99 21.56 16.70
C ALA A 187 9.85 22.68 16.11
N ASP A 188 9.26 23.60 15.34
CA ASP A 188 9.94 24.81 14.86
C ASP A 188 10.23 25.77 16.03
N LYS A 189 9.31 25.80 17.00
CA LYS A 189 9.34 26.67 18.18
C LYS A 189 8.99 25.87 19.43
N ARG A 190 9.26 26.44 20.61
CA ARG A 190 8.85 25.82 21.87
C ARG A 190 7.33 25.58 21.89
N ILE A 191 6.93 24.38 22.24
CA ILE A 191 5.52 23.99 22.43
C ILE A 191 5.32 23.69 23.92
N THR A 192 4.37 24.36 24.54
CA THR A 192 4.04 24.14 25.95
C THR A 192 3.20 22.87 26.11
N GLN A 193 3.38 22.17 27.21
CA GLN A 193 2.50 21.06 27.60
C GLN A 193 1.03 21.46 27.53
N GLY A 194 0.17 20.55 27.06
CA GLY A 194 -1.28 20.75 26.89
C GLY A 194 -1.68 21.44 25.59
N THR A 195 -0.73 21.90 24.78
CA THR A 195 -1.03 22.51 23.48
C THR A 195 -1.59 21.49 22.51
N VAL A 196 -2.75 21.78 21.89
CA VAL A 196 -3.22 21.10 20.68
C VAL A 196 -2.37 21.55 19.50
N ILE A 197 -1.50 20.67 19.02
CA ILE A 197 -0.52 20.96 17.97
C ILE A 197 -1.18 20.99 16.60
N LEU A 198 -1.98 19.97 16.29
CA LEU A 198 -2.75 19.85 15.05
C LEU A 198 -3.96 18.95 15.26
N THR A 199 -4.99 19.12 14.42
CA THR A 199 -6.13 18.23 14.25
C THR A 199 -6.03 17.63 12.85
N ASP A 200 -5.87 16.31 12.80
CA ASP A 200 -5.82 15.55 11.57
C ASP A 200 -7.17 14.89 11.28
N THR A 201 -7.50 14.78 10.00
CA THR A 201 -8.75 14.18 9.55
C THR A 201 -8.47 12.85 8.87
N LEU A 202 -9.26 11.85 9.23
CA LEU A 202 -9.16 10.50 8.71
C LEU A 202 -9.23 10.47 7.16
N ILE A 203 -8.27 9.80 6.52
CA ILE A 203 -8.30 9.51 5.08
C ILE A 203 -9.40 8.48 4.81
N ALA A 204 -9.31 7.35 5.51
CA ALA A 204 -10.21 6.23 5.41
C ALA A 204 -10.21 5.42 6.72
N GLY A 205 -11.38 4.94 7.10
CA GLY A 205 -11.57 3.98 8.19
C GLY A 205 -12.16 2.69 7.65
N GLN A 206 -11.60 1.53 8.02
CA GLN A 206 -12.14 0.22 7.72
C GLN A 206 -12.62 -0.44 9.01
N ARG A 207 -13.93 -0.67 9.11
CA ARG A 207 -14.52 -1.29 10.30
C ARG A 207 -14.16 -2.77 10.35
N MET A 208 -13.96 -3.27 11.55
CA MET A 208 -13.78 -4.69 11.81
C MET A 208 -15.12 -5.39 12.08
N ARG A 209 -16.11 -4.67 12.61
CA ARG A 209 -17.41 -5.21 13.05
C ARG A 209 -18.57 -4.31 12.62
N GLY A 210 -19.77 -4.88 12.54
CA GLY A 210 -20.99 -4.19 12.11
C GLY A 210 -21.57 -3.18 13.12
N ASP A 211 -21.01 -3.11 14.33
CA ASP A 211 -21.42 -2.17 15.39
C ASP A 211 -20.72 -0.80 15.29
N ALA A 212 -19.93 -0.57 14.25
CA ALA A 212 -19.30 0.70 13.94
C ALA A 212 -19.78 1.28 12.60
N CYS A 213 -19.87 2.60 12.53
CA CYS A 213 -20.19 3.35 11.32
C CYS A 213 -19.20 3.01 10.20
N ALA A 214 -19.70 2.61 9.03
CA ALA A 214 -18.87 2.18 7.91
C ALA A 214 -17.90 3.26 7.38
N HIS A 215 -18.19 4.54 7.67
CA HIS A 215 -17.38 5.69 7.24
C HIS A 215 -16.39 6.19 8.30
N CYS A 216 -16.89 6.61 9.48
CA CYS A 216 -16.07 7.26 10.51
C CYS A 216 -15.66 6.36 11.67
N LEU A 217 -16.06 5.08 11.64
CA LEU A 217 -15.85 4.09 12.72
C LEU A 217 -16.45 4.48 14.09
N GLY A 218 -17.30 5.50 14.14
CA GLY A 218 -18.04 5.86 15.36
C GLY A 218 -18.96 4.72 15.78
N SER A 219 -19.05 4.45 17.08
CA SER A 219 -19.91 3.38 17.60
C SER A 219 -21.37 3.62 17.22
N LEU A 220 -22.02 2.56 16.75
CA LEU A 220 -23.46 2.50 16.48
C LEU A 220 -24.22 1.83 17.65
N SER A 221 -23.51 1.23 18.62
CA SER A 221 -24.15 0.56 19.75
C SER A 221 -23.38 0.71 21.08
N ARG A 222 -24.15 0.97 22.15
CA ARG A 222 -23.75 1.01 23.57
C ARG A 222 -22.75 2.10 24.01
N GLN A 223 -23.29 3.17 24.58
CA GLN A 223 -23.05 3.55 25.98
C GLN A 223 -24.16 4.50 26.47
N GLY A 224 -25.02 4.04 27.40
CA GLY A 224 -25.72 4.93 28.33
C GLY A 224 -27.04 5.63 27.90
N ALA A 225 -27.91 4.98 27.13
CA ALA A 225 -29.35 5.32 26.97
C ALA A 225 -29.82 6.17 25.76
N VAL A 226 -29.03 6.30 24.67
CA VAL A 226 -29.59 6.74 23.38
C VAL A 226 -29.22 5.74 22.29
N ILE A 227 -30.21 5.00 21.79
CA ILE A 227 -30.11 4.27 20.53
C ILE A 227 -30.12 5.34 19.43
N GLN A 228 -28.96 5.70 18.87
CA GLN A 228 -28.99 6.28 17.53
C GLN A 228 -29.40 5.15 16.61
N ASN A 229 -30.65 5.20 16.12
CA ASN A 229 -31.09 4.26 15.10
C ASN A 229 -30.15 4.47 13.89
N PRO A 230 -29.31 3.49 13.52
CA PRO A 230 -28.30 3.70 12.50
C PRO A 230 -28.96 4.09 11.19
N ILE A 231 -28.37 5.05 10.49
CA ILE A 231 -28.80 5.44 9.16
C ILE A 231 -28.22 4.40 8.19
N HIS A 232 -29.07 3.80 7.37
CA HIS A 232 -28.64 2.83 6.37
C HIS A 232 -28.42 3.48 5.00
N CYS A 233 -27.62 2.82 4.16
CA CYS A 233 -27.59 3.12 2.74
C CYS A 233 -29.00 2.93 2.17
N ASN A 234 -29.36 3.77 1.19
CA ASN A 234 -30.67 3.70 0.55
C ASN A 234 -30.83 2.48 -0.36
N GLN A 235 -29.77 1.69 -0.57
CA GLN A 235 -29.73 0.60 -1.55
C GLN A 235 -29.11 -0.70 -1.01
N CYS A 236 -28.50 -0.70 0.17
CA CYS A 236 -27.93 -1.89 0.80
C CYS A 236 -27.88 -1.74 2.32
N ASP A 237 -27.44 -2.79 3.02
CA ASP A 237 -27.52 -2.86 4.48
C ASP A 237 -26.39 -2.13 5.23
N GLN A 238 -25.55 -1.37 4.52
CA GLN A 238 -24.43 -0.62 5.12
C GLN A 238 -24.95 0.46 6.07
N SER A 239 -24.31 0.61 7.23
CA SER A 239 -24.80 1.41 8.36
C SER A 239 -23.86 2.56 8.74
N TYR A 240 -24.46 3.69 9.11
CA TYR A 240 -23.79 4.97 9.39
C TYR A 240 -24.38 5.64 10.64
N CYS A 241 -23.59 6.46 11.32
CA CYS A 241 -24.06 7.18 12.51
C CYS A 241 -24.91 8.42 12.18
N SER A 242 -24.88 8.90 10.93
CA SER A 242 -25.61 10.09 10.49
C SER A 242 -25.78 10.10 8.97
N GLU A 243 -26.72 10.91 8.48
CA GLU A 243 -26.89 11.16 7.04
C GLU A 243 -25.62 11.76 6.42
N SER A 244 -24.94 12.66 7.14
CA SER A 244 -23.65 13.21 6.73
C SER A 244 -22.60 12.13 6.50
N CYS A 245 -22.51 11.12 7.37
CA CYS A 245 -21.60 9.99 7.17
C CYS A 245 -22.02 9.09 6.00
N ARG A 246 -23.31 8.85 5.81
CA ARG A 246 -23.83 8.07 4.66
C ARG A 246 -23.49 8.78 3.35
N ASP A 247 -23.78 10.07 3.25
CA ASP A 247 -23.62 10.86 2.04
C ASP A 247 -22.12 11.07 1.72
N ALA A 248 -21.30 11.32 2.74
CA ALA A 248 -19.84 11.37 2.58
C ALA A 248 -19.27 10.03 2.11
N ALA A 249 -19.72 8.90 2.68
CA ALA A 249 -19.31 7.58 2.22
C ALA A 249 -19.70 7.34 0.76
N TRP A 250 -20.94 7.66 0.39
CA TRP A 250 -21.43 7.55 -0.98
C TRP A 250 -20.53 8.31 -1.97
N ASN A 251 -20.24 9.58 -1.64
CA ASN A 251 -19.44 10.47 -2.48
C ASN A 251 -17.94 10.16 -2.48
N GLN A 252 -17.43 9.38 -1.52
CA GLN A 252 -16.00 9.06 -1.42
C GLN A 252 -15.66 7.67 -1.94
N TYR A 253 -16.49 6.64 -1.69
CA TYR A 253 -16.16 5.27 -2.08
C TYR A 253 -17.38 4.36 -2.26
N HIS A 254 -18.45 4.57 -1.50
CA HIS A 254 -19.53 3.59 -1.41
C HIS A 254 -20.35 3.48 -2.70
N GLN A 255 -20.42 4.52 -3.53
CA GLN A 255 -21.11 4.44 -4.82
C GLN A 255 -20.59 3.29 -5.72
N CYS A 256 -19.29 2.99 -5.70
CA CYS A 256 -18.72 1.86 -6.45
C CYS A 256 -18.50 0.59 -5.61
N SER A 257 -18.73 0.66 -4.30
CA SER A 257 -18.63 -0.48 -3.37
C SER A 257 -20.01 -1.04 -2.95
N CYS A 258 -21.10 -0.34 -3.27
CA CYS A 258 -22.45 -0.68 -2.84
C CYS A 258 -22.93 -1.99 -3.49
N LYS A 259 -23.46 -2.91 -2.68
CA LYS A 259 -23.92 -4.24 -3.12
C LYS A 259 -24.96 -4.20 -4.24
N SER A 260 -25.86 -3.21 -4.23
CA SER A 260 -26.85 -3.01 -5.30
C SER A 260 -26.23 -2.56 -6.63
N VAL A 261 -25.07 -1.91 -6.60
CA VAL A 261 -24.41 -1.31 -7.77
C VAL A 261 -23.28 -2.20 -8.29
N ASN A 262 -22.51 -2.78 -7.39
CA ASN A 262 -21.32 -3.56 -7.69
C ASN A 262 -21.30 -4.91 -6.95
N PRO A 263 -22.06 -5.91 -7.44
CA PRO A 263 -22.13 -7.22 -6.81
C PRO A 263 -20.79 -7.97 -6.84
N LEU A 264 -19.91 -7.68 -7.81
CA LEU A 264 -18.57 -8.29 -7.88
C LEU A 264 -17.69 -7.81 -6.72
N TYR A 265 -17.65 -6.49 -6.47
CA TYR A 265 -16.93 -5.94 -5.32
C TYR A 265 -17.54 -6.44 -4.01
N ALA A 266 -18.86 -6.39 -3.88
CA ALA A 266 -19.54 -6.82 -2.65
C ALA A 266 -19.26 -8.28 -2.31
N ARG A 267 -19.22 -9.19 -3.30
CA ARG A 267 -18.84 -10.59 -3.08
C ARG A 267 -17.39 -10.73 -2.58
N TRP A 268 -16.48 -9.95 -3.13
CA TRP A 268 -15.09 -9.95 -2.66
C TRP A 268 -14.97 -9.39 -1.23
N GLU A 269 -15.70 -8.31 -0.93
CA GLU A 269 -15.76 -7.70 0.41
C GLU A 269 -16.32 -8.69 1.43
N GLU A 270 -17.45 -9.35 1.13
CA GLU A 270 -18.08 -10.37 1.99
C GLU A 270 -17.12 -11.55 2.28
N ASN A 271 -16.35 -12.00 1.29
CA ASN A 271 -15.35 -13.06 1.49
C ASN A 271 -14.24 -12.63 2.45
N MET A 272 -13.76 -11.39 2.35
CA MET A 272 -12.74 -10.85 3.26
C MET A 272 -13.31 -10.60 4.66
N GLU A 273 -14.55 -10.12 4.76
CA GLU A 273 -15.25 -9.98 6.04
C GLU A 273 -15.48 -11.33 6.73
N ALA A 274 -15.70 -12.41 5.96
CA ALA A 274 -15.81 -13.75 6.52
C ALA A 274 -14.48 -14.22 7.17
N VAL A 275 -13.34 -13.90 6.56
CA VAL A 275 -12.01 -14.16 7.15
C VAL A 275 -11.83 -13.37 8.44
N LEU A 276 -12.25 -12.08 8.47
CA LEU A 276 -12.22 -11.27 9.69
C LEU A 276 -13.05 -11.85 10.83
N GLN A 277 -14.24 -12.38 10.53
CA GLN A 277 -15.18 -12.89 11.52
C GLN A 277 -14.87 -14.32 11.98
N GLY A 278 -14.09 -15.08 11.21
CA GLY A 278 -13.63 -16.42 11.56
C GLY A 278 -12.70 -16.45 12.78
N ASP A 279 -12.17 -15.29 13.17
CA ASP A 279 -11.33 -15.09 14.34
C ASP A 279 -12.16 -14.54 15.52
N ALA A 280 -12.10 -15.23 16.65
CA ALA A 280 -12.90 -14.91 17.84
C ALA A 280 -12.34 -13.72 18.66
N SER A 281 -11.28 -13.07 18.18
CA SER A 281 -10.64 -11.94 18.85
C SER A 281 -11.58 -10.74 18.98
N SER A 282 -11.54 -10.10 20.16
CA SER A 282 -12.50 -9.03 20.51
C SER A 282 -12.03 -7.62 20.16
N SER A 283 -10.80 -7.48 19.64
CA SER A 283 -10.18 -6.19 19.30
C SER A 283 -9.17 -6.32 18.17
N ALA A 284 -8.97 -5.24 17.40
CA ALA A 284 -8.01 -5.22 16.29
C ALA A 284 -6.54 -5.41 16.71
N ASP A 285 -6.21 -5.07 17.95
CA ASP A 285 -4.85 -5.23 18.51
C ASP A 285 -4.52 -6.70 18.84
N ASP A 286 -5.54 -7.56 18.95
CA ASP A 286 -5.44 -9.00 19.28
C ASP A 286 -5.89 -9.89 18.11
N ALA A 287 -6.06 -9.29 16.94
CA ALA A 287 -6.47 -10.00 15.73
C ALA A 287 -5.34 -10.90 15.25
N GLY A 288 -5.67 -12.15 14.91
CA GLY A 288 -4.76 -13.09 14.28
C GLY A 288 -4.20 -12.56 12.96
N ALA A 289 -3.09 -13.13 12.50
CA ALA A 289 -2.40 -12.69 11.28
C ALA A 289 -3.34 -12.63 10.06
N ASP A 290 -4.24 -13.61 9.92
CA ASP A 290 -5.20 -13.69 8.82
C ASP A 290 -6.27 -12.58 8.88
N SER A 291 -6.80 -12.31 10.07
CA SER A 291 -7.73 -11.20 10.31
C SER A 291 -7.08 -9.85 9.99
N LYS A 292 -5.85 -9.64 10.44
CA LYS A 292 -5.11 -8.42 10.13
C LYS A 292 -4.85 -8.28 8.63
N ALA A 293 -4.52 -9.37 7.94
CA ALA A 293 -4.35 -9.39 6.49
C ALA A 293 -5.65 -9.06 5.75
N ALA A 294 -6.78 -9.64 6.18
CA ALA A 294 -8.10 -9.35 5.62
C ALA A 294 -8.51 -7.89 5.83
N LEU A 295 -8.25 -7.33 7.02
CA LEU A 295 -8.55 -5.92 7.33
C LEU A 295 -7.75 -4.97 6.44
N ASN A 296 -6.47 -5.27 6.24
CA ASN A 296 -5.59 -4.55 5.33
C ASN A 296 -6.06 -4.65 3.87
N CYS A 297 -6.46 -5.85 3.42
CA CYS A 297 -7.03 -6.03 2.07
C CYS A 297 -8.30 -5.20 1.88
N LEU A 298 -9.22 -5.23 2.84
CA LEU A 298 -10.45 -4.42 2.82
C LEU A 298 -10.16 -2.92 2.78
N MET A 299 -9.16 -2.45 3.55
CA MET A 299 -8.71 -1.06 3.46
C MET A 299 -8.17 -0.73 2.06
N VAL A 300 -7.37 -1.61 1.45
CA VAL A 300 -6.91 -1.43 0.06
C VAL A 300 -8.08 -1.37 -0.91
N GLY A 301 -9.07 -2.27 -0.81
CA GLY A 301 -10.29 -2.23 -1.63
C GLY A 301 -11.04 -0.90 -1.50
N LYS A 302 -11.15 -0.35 -0.28
CA LYS A 302 -11.72 0.97 -0.02
C LYS A 302 -10.91 2.10 -0.66
N LEU A 303 -9.58 2.10 -0.55
CA LEU A 303 -8.71 3.09 -1.21
C LEU A 303 -8.84 3.02 -2.74
N LEU A 304 -8.98 1.82 -3.31
CA LEU A 304 -9.23 1.64 -4.74
C LEU A 304 -10.60 2.20 -5.16
N CYS A 305 -11.65 2.00 -4.35
CA CYS A 305 -12.93 2.66 -4.55
C CYS A 305 -12.78 4.19 -4.54
N MET A 306 -12.06 4.73 -3.55
CA MET A 306 -11.78 6.17 -3.47
C MET A 306 -11.07 6.70 -4.70
N SER A 307 -10.04 6.01 -5.18
CA SER A 307 -9.32 6.39 -6.41
C SER A 307 -10.21 6.33 -7.66
N THR A 308 -11.14 5.38 -7.72
CA THR A 308 -12.11 5.23 -8.81
C THR A 308 -13.07 6.43 -8.85
N ILE A 309 -13.61 6.81 -7.70
CA ILE A 309 -14.51 7.97 -7.59
C ILE A 309 -13.77 9.28 -7.88
N ALA A 310 -12.55 9.43 -7.36
CA ALA A 310 -11.71 10.59 -7.59
C ALA A 310 -11.09 10.63 -9.01
N ARG A 311 -11.16 9.54 -9.78
CA ARG A 311 -10.57 9.38 -11.12
C ARG A 311 -9.07 9.68 -11.16
N VAL A 312 -8.35 9.24 -10.14
CA VAL A 312 -6.89 9.34 -10.04
C VAL A 312 -6.28 7.95 -9.97
N HIS A 313 -5.00 7.84 -10.29
CA HIS A 313 -4.26 6.62 -9.99
C HIS A 313 -4.31 6.36 -8.47
N PRO A 314 -4.47 5.11 -7.98
CA PRO A 314 -4.60 4.85 -6.55
C PRO A 314 -3.40 5.31 -5.71
N LEU A 315 -2.19 5.23 -6.27
CA LEU A 315 -0.98 5.77 -5.64
C LEU A 315 -0.84 7.30 -5.69
N GLU A 316 -1.81 7.99 -6.32
CA GLU A 316 -1.91 9.46 -6.36
C GLU A 316 -3.09 9.96 -5.51
N LEU A 317 -3.76 9.08 -4.78
CA LEU A 317 -4.86 9.46 -3.90
C LEU A 317 -4.35 10.44 -2.82
N SER A 318 -5.09 11.54 -2.63
CA SER A 318 -4.78 12.55 -1.62
C SER A 318 -4.70 11.90 -0.23
N GLY A 319 -3.68 12.27 0.54
CA GLY A 319 -3.41 11.66 1.84
C GLY A 319 -2.59 10.36 1.79
N ILE A 320 -2.57 9.64 0.66
CA ILE A 320 -1.84 8.37 0.49
C ILE A 320 -0.53 8.57 -0.26
N ALA A 321 -0.49 9.42 -1.28
CA ALA A 321 0.65 9.56 -2.20
C ALA A 321 1.99 9.89 -1.53
N HIS A 322 1.95 10.46 -0.33
CA HIS A 322 3.13 10.84 0.45
C HIS A 322 3.52 9.81 1.53
N LEU A 323 2.69 8.79 1.77
CA LEU A 323 3.00 7.73 2.71
C LEU A 323 4.15 6.87 2.19
N ARG A 324 4.98 6.40 3.12
CA ARG A 324 6.01 5.40 2.85
C ARG A 324 5.54 4.06 3.39
N GLY A 325 6.06 2.99 2.83
CA GLY A 325 5.65 1.65 3.22
C GLY A 325 6.77 0.64 3.05
N PHE A 326 6.67 -0.44 3.79
CA PHE A 326 7.52 -1.60 3.63
C PHE A 326 6.69 -2.86 3.83
N VAL A 327 6.93 -3.86 2.99
CA VAL A 327 6.31 -5.18 3.13
C VAL A 327 7.31 -6.26 2.73
N GLU A 328 7.34 -7.33 3.51
CA GLU A 328 7.98 -8.59 3.13
C GLU A 328 6.90 -9.61 2.82
N TYR A 329 7.12 -10.39 1.76
CA TYR A 329 6.15 -11.37 1.32
C TYR A 329 6.83 -12.59 0.71
N GLU A 330 6.21 -13.75 0.87
CA GLU A 330 6.59 -14.93 0.13
C GLU A 330 6.12 -14.79 -1.32
N ALA A 331 7.06 -14.83 -2.26
CA ALA A 331 6.83 -14.45 -3.66
C ALA A 331 5.77 -15.31 -4.35
N ARG A 332 5.73 -16.63 -4.09
CA ARG A 332 4.73 -17.53 -4.69
C ARG A 332 3.33 -17.26 -4.14
N SER A 333 3.19 -17.25 -2.82
CA SER A 333 1.92 -16.91 -2.16
C SER A 333 1.41 -15.53 -2.58
N CYS A 334 2.31 -14.56 -2.77
CA CYS A 334 1.96 -13.25 -3.28
C CYS A 334 1.41 -13.32 -4.72
N LEU A 335 2.10 -14.01 -5.63
CA LEU A 335 1.67 -14.16 -7.03
C LEU A 335 0.25 -14.76 -7.11
N ALA A 336 -0.04 -15.77 -6.30
CA ALA A 336 -1.36 -16.41 -6.25
C ALA A 336 -2.41 -15.51 -5.58
N ASN A 337 -2.17 -15.10 -4.33
CA ASN A 337 -3.19 -14.46 -3.49
C ASN A 337 -3.37 -12.98 -3.84
N ILE A 338 -2.28 -12.22 -3.93
CA ILE A 338 -2.34 -10.80 -4.31
C ILE A 338 -2.67 -10.66 -5.80
N GLY A 339 -2.20 -11.60 -6.63
CA GLY A 339 -2.63 -11.68 -8.03
C GLY A 339 -4.15 -11.84 -8.17
N ALA A 340 -4.77 -12.74 -7.39
CA ALA A 340 -6.22 -12.92 -7.38
C ALA A 340 -6.95 -11.66 -6.89
N VAL A 341 -6.44 -10.97 -5.87
CA VAL A 341 -6.99 -9.69 -5.39
C VAL A 341 -6.91 -8.63 -6.49
N ALA A 342 -5.75 -8.47 -7.13
CA ALA A 342 -5.53 -7.49 -8.20
C ALA A 342 -6.48 -7.73 -9.38
N VAL A 343 -6.62 -8.98 -9.84
CA VAL A 343 -7.53 -9.34 -10.95
C VAL A 343 -8.99 -9.07 -10.57
N THR A 344 -9.42 -9.53 -9.39
CA THR A 344 -10.81 -9.38 -8.94
C THR A 344 -11.20 -7.91 -8.79
N LEU A 345 -10.34 -7.10 -8.14
CA LEU A 345 -10.61 -5.68 -7.94
C LEU A 345 -10.45 -4.86 -9.22
N SER A 346 -9.51 -5.24 -10.11
CA SER A 346 -9.36 -4.64 -11.44
C SER A 346 -10.66 -4.76 -12.24
N GLU A 347 -11.28 -5.95 -12.24
CA GLU A 347 -12.55 -6.19 -12.92
C GLU A 347 -13.71 -5.46 -12.22
N ALA A 348 -13.86 -5.64 -10.91
CA ALA A 348 -14.96 -5.07 -10.14
C ALA A 348 -15.00 -3.54 -10.20
N LEU A 349 -13.83 -2.88 -10.17
CA LEU A 349 -13.71 -1.41 -10.18
C LEU A 349 -13.42 -0.84 -11.57
N ARG A 350 -13.32 -1.69 -12.60
CA ARG A 350 -12.96 -1.31 -13.98
C ARG A 350 -11.64 -0.52 -14.05
N GLN A 351 -10.63 -1.00 -13.31
CA GLN A 351 -9.29 -0.45 -13.27
C GLN A 351 -8.32 -1.38 -14.03
N PRO A 352 -8.20 -1.30 -15.37
CA PRO A 352 -7.46 -2.29 -16.17
C PRO A 352 -5.95 -2.32 -15.92
N ASN A 353 -5.41 -1.28 -15.29
CA ASN A 353 -3.99 -1.14 -14.96
C ASN A 353 -3.69 -1.38 -13.47
N LEU A 354 -4.58 -2.11 -12.77
CA LEU A 354 -4.33 -2.53 -11.40
C LEU A 354 -3.54 -3.86 -11.41
N PHE A 355 -2.25 -3.78 -11.10
CA PHE A 355 -1.32 -4.91 -11.07
C PHE A 355 -1.02 -5.32 -9.63
N ILE A 356 -0.31 -6.43 -9.47
CA ILE A 356 0.21 -6.84 -8.14
C ILE A 356 1.05 -5.71 -7.54
N GLU A 357 1.77 -4.96 -8.38
CA GLU A 357 2.57 -3.81 -7.96
C GLU A 357 1.75 -2.75 -7.22
N GLU A 358 0.63 -2.28 -7.77
CA GLU A 358 -0.19 -1.26 -7.11
C GLU A 358 -0.83 -1.80 -5.83
N VAL A 359 -1.32 -3.05 -5.84
CA VAL A 359 -1.94 -3.66 -4.66
C VAL A 359 -0.93 -3.87 -3.54
N LEU A 360 0.26 -4.41 -3.83
CA LEU A 360 1.34 -4.55 -2.84
C LEU A 360 1.83 -3.20 -2.34
N THR A 361 1.93 -2.20 -3.22
CA THR A 361 2.36 -0.85 -2.82
C THR A 361 1.37 -0.25 -1.83
N LEU A 362 0.06 -0.37 -2.09
CA LEU A 362 -0.97 0.07 -1.16
C LEU A 362 -0.93 -0.74 0.14
N LEU A 363 -0.79 -2.07 0.08
CA LEU A 363 -0.67 -2.90 1.29
C LEU A 363 0.51 -2.46 2.16
N ALA A 364 1.69 -2.23 1.56
CA ALA A 364 2.86 -1.75 2.27
C ALA A 364 2.60 -0.40 2.96
N MET A 365 1.94 0.53 2.25
CA MET A 365 1.55 1.83 2.83
C MET A 365 0.53 1.66 3.95
N VAL A 366 -0.52 0.84 3.79
CA VAL A 366 -1.53 0.62 4.84
C VAL A 366 -0.90 -0.04 6.06
N GLN A 367 -0.21 -1.16 5.89
CA GLN A 367 0.39 -1.93 7.01
C GLN A 367 1.41 -1.12 7.81
N THR A 368 2.15 -0.22 7.15
CA THR A 368 3.15 0.61 7.83
C THR A 368 2.51 1.75 8.61
N ASN A 369 1.40 2.31 8.11
CA ASN A 369 0.80 3.55 8.62
C ASN A 369 -0.53 3.33 9.35
N GLU A 370 -1.00 2.08 9.45
CA GLU A 370 -2.25 1.73 10.12
C GLU A 370 -2.22 2.10 11.61
N ASN A 371 -3.30 2.74 12.04
CA ASN A 371 -3.64 2.87 13.43
C ASN A 371 -4.82 1.93 13.72
N LEU A 372 -4.51 0.79 14.34
CA LEU A 372 -5.49 -0.19 14.78
C LEU A 372 -6.19 0.34 16.03
N VAL A 373 -7.51 0.27 16.01
CA VAL A 373 -8.41 0.66 17.10
C VAL A 373 -9.46 -0.42 17.29
N GLN A 374 -10.15 -0.41 18.41
CA GLN A 374 -11.17 -1.43 18.72
C GLN A 374 -12.22 -1.58 17.61
N GLN A 375 -12.58 -0.49 16.94
CA GLN A 375 -13.58 -0.47 15.88
C GLN A 375 -13.04 -0.91 14.50
N GLY A 376 -11.72 -0.96 14.32
CA GLY A 376 -11.08 -1.34 13.04
C GLY A 376 -9.76 -0.63 12.76
N LEU A 377 -9.51 -0.32 11.49
CA LEU A 377 -8.26 0.28 11.00
C LEU A 377 -8.50 1.73 10.55
N THR A 378 -7.61 2.64 10.94
CA THR A 378 -7.63 4.05 10.55
C THR A 378 -6.33 4.49 9.87
N LEU A 379 -6.44 5.40 8.89
CA LEU A 379 -5.30 6.04 8.22
C LEU A 379 -5.42 7.56 8.25
N TYR A 380 -4.32 8.23 8.56
CA TYR A 380 -4.26 9.69 8.67
C TYR A 380 -3.08 10.23 7.85
N PRO A 381 -3.21 11.39 7.19
CA PRO A 381 -2.14 11.90 6.34
C PRO A 381 -0.94 12.41 7.15
N VAL A 382 -1.15 13.12 8.26
CA VAL A 382 -0.09 13.80 9.01
C VAL A 382 0.31 13.02 10.26
N LEU A 383 -0.64 12.42 10.98
CA LEU A 383 -0.32 11.63 12.18
C LEU A 383 0.57 10.42 11.86
N SER A 384 0.48 9.86 10.66
CA SER A 384 1.37 8.78 10.20
C SER A 384 2.83 9.20 9.98
N LEU A 385 3.15 10.51 10.07
CA LEU A 385 4.53 11.02 10.03
C LEU A 385 5.21 11.02 11.40
N LEU A 386 4.48 10.79 12.50
CA LEU A 386 5.04 10.79 13.84
C LEU A 386 5.79 9.50 14.10
N ASN A 387 7.03 9.61 14.57
CA ASN A 387 7.82 8.43 14.96
C ASN A 387 7.45 7.93 16.36
N HIS A 388 7.85 6.70 16.65
CA HIS A 388 7.60 6.03 17.92
C HIS A 388 8.61 6.42 19.02
N SER A 389 8.10 6.58 20.24
CA SER A 389 8.88 6.49 21.48
C SER A 389 8.05 5.85 22.59
N CYS A 390 8.62 4.93 23.39
CA CYS A 390 7.96 4.39 24.58
C CYS A 390 7.82 5.42 25.71
N THR A 391 8.44 6.60 25.57
CA THR A 391 8.35 7.73 26.50
C THR A 391 7.98 9.00 25.73
N PRO A 392 6.83 9.01 25.04
CA PRO A 392 6.49 10.04 24.07
C PRO A 392 6.34 11.42 24.72
N ASN A 393 6.42 12.47 23.89
CA ASN A 393 6.14 13.86 24.27
C ASN A 393 4.81 14.37 23.71
N CYS A 394 4.12 13.56 22.91
CA CYS A 394 2.79 13.85 22.39
C CYS A 394 1.82 12.67 22.65
N LEU A 395 0.53 12.96 22.59
CA LEU A 395 -0.56 12.00 22.65
C LEU A 395 -1.58 12.32 21.55
N VAL A 396 -2.11 11.29 20.91
CA VAL A 396 -3.22 11.42 19.96
C VAL A 396 -4.53 11.20 20.71
N VAL A 397 -5.40 12.21 20.69
CA VAL A 397 -6.74 12.18 21.30
C VAL A 397 -7.73 12.86 20.38
N GLY A 398 -8.99 12.46 20.38
CA GLY A 398 -9.98 13.19 19.59
C GLY A 398 -11.40 12.83 20.00
N PRO A 399 -12.37 13.72 19.77
CA PRO A 399 -13.78 13.46 20.08
C PRO A 399 -14.33 12.31 19.23
N THR A 400 -13.76 12.07 18.04
CA THR A 400 -14.16 10.98 17.14
C THR A 400 -12.94 10.43 16.41
N LEU A 401 -13.01 9.19 15.91
CA LEU A 401 -11.99 8.63 15.02
C LEU A 401 -11.91 9.35 13.66
N ARG A 402 -12.87 10.24 13.33
CA ARG A 402 -12.78 11.07 12.12
C ARG A 402 -11.80 12.21 12.28
N GLN A 403 -11.69 12.76 13.49
CA GLN A 403 -10.88 13.95 13.79
C GLN A 403 -10.08 13.69 15.05
N GLN A 404 -8.78 13.50 14.87
CA GLN A 404 -7.83 13.25 15.95
C GLN A 404 -6.91 14.45 16.12
N GLN A 405 -6.55 14.74 17.35
CA GLN A 405 -5.71 15.86 17.74
C GLN A 405 -4.40 15.33 18.30
N LEU A 406 -3.29 15.94 17.88
CA LEU A 406 -2.00 15.73 18.50
C LEU A 406 -1.83 16.76 19.63
N VAL A 407 -1.65 16.30 20.86
CA VAL A 407 -1.51 17.16 22.04
C VAL A 407 -0.15 16.94 22.69
N ALA A 408 0.56 18.03 23.02
CA ALA A 408 1.81 17.96 23.76
C ALA A 408 1.56 17.47 25.19
N THR A 409 2.23 16.39 25.61
CA THR A 409 2.12 15.87 26.99
C THR A 409 3.21 16.39 27.91
N LYS A 410 4.21 17.07 27.34
CA LYS A 410 5.36 17.70 28.02
C LYS A 410 5.70 18.98 27.28
N ASP A 411 6.53 19.84 27.88
CA ASP A 411 7.16 20.93 27.14
C ASP A 411 8.13 20.37 26.09
N ILE A 412 8.06 20.89 24.87
CA ILE A 412 8.89 20.48 23.71
C ILE A 412 9.69 21.69 23.26
N ARG A 413 11.01 21.55 23.12
CA ARG A 413 11.89 22.63 22.68
C ARG A 413 11.92 22.74 21.16
N ALA A 414 12.29 23.92 20.65
CA ALA A 414 12.58 24.07 19.22
C ALA A 414 13.67 23.07 18.78
N GLY A 415 13.47 22.43 17.63
CA GLY A 415 14.31 21.37 17.09
C GLY A 415 14.03 19.97 17.65
N GLU A 416 13.22 19.81 18.70
CA GLU A 416 12.86 18.48 19.20
C GLU A 416 11.82 17.80 18.29
N GLN A 417 11.99 16.49 18.11
CA GLN A 417 11.03 15.69 17.36
C GLN A 417 9.78 15.37 18.20
N LEU A 418 8.64 15.33 17.55
CA LEU A 418 7.37 14.94 18.14
C LEU A 418 7.23 13.42 18.03
N PHE A 419 7.01 12.77 19.17
CA PHE A 419 6.87 11.32 19.26
C PHE A 419 5.53 10.93 19.88
N ILE A 420 4.97 9.84 19.38
CA ILE A 420 3.82 9.15 19.97
C ILE A 420 4.23 7.73 20.35
N ASP A 421 3.43 7.07 21.17
CA ASP A 421 3.50 5.63 21.33
C ASP A 421 2.60 4.97 20.29
N TYR A 422 3.10 3.98 19.56
CA TYR A 422 2.31 3.26 18.53
C TYR A 422 1.41 2.20 19.15
N ASN A 423 1.75 1.73 20.36
CA ASN A 423 1.01 0.68 21.05
C ASN A 423 0.86 1.03 22.55
N PRO A 424 0.28 2.19 22.91
CA PRO A 424 0.25 2.71 24.28
C PRO A 424 -0.41 1.76 25.29
N ARG A 425 -1.29 0.86 24.83
CA ARG A 425 -1.94 -0.17 25.65
C ARG A 425 -1.01 -1.33 26.03
N LEU A 426 0.00 -1.60 25.21
CA LEU A 426 0.91 -2.74 25.36
C LEU A 426 2.26 -2.32 25.93
N THR A 427 2.88 -1.28 25.38
CA THR A 427 4.26 -0.86 25.72
C THR A 427 4.45 -0.56 27.21
N GLY A 428 3.42 -0.13 27.92
CA GLY A 428 3.45 0.11 29.35
C GLY A 428 3.83 -1.13 30.16
N SER A 429 3.21 -2.28 29.85
CA SER A 429 3.34 -3.53 30.61
C SER A 429 4.42 -4.48 30.08
N LEU A 430 4.87 -4.32 28.84
CA LEU A 430 5.87 -5.20 28.23
C LEU A 430 7.29 -4.90 28.72
N ASN A 431 8.08 -5.95 28.92
CA ASN A 431 9.52 -5.85 29.19
C ASN A 431 10.31 -5.51 27.90
N TYR A 432 11.62 -5.28 28.01
CA TYR A 432 12.45 -4.92 26.87
C TYR A 432 12.40 -5.91 25.70
N GLU A 433 12.48 -7.22 25.97
CA GLU A 433 12.50 -8.24 24.94
C GLU A 433 11.16 -8.31 24.18
N GLN A 434 10.06 -8.28 24.93
CA GLN A 434 8.72 -8.25 24.34
C GLN A 434 8.47 -6.99 23.51
N ARG A 435 8.95 -5.83 23.95
CA ARG A 435 8.87 -4.60 23.14
C ARG A 435 9.72 -4.70 21.88
N ARG A 436 10.91 -5.30 21.96
CA ARG A 436 11.78 -5.50 20.79
C ARG A 436 11.08 -6.39 19.75
N GLU A 437 10.47 -7.49 20.16
CA GLU A 437 9.67 -8.35 19.27
C GLU A 437 8.49 -7.60 18.66
N LEU A 438 7.75 -6.82 19.45
CA LEU A 438 6.63 -5.98 18.98
C LEU A 438 7.07 -5.00 17.88
N PHE A 439 8.24 -4.36 18.03
CA PHE A 439 8.74 -3.39 17.04
C PHE A 439 9.31 -4.06 15.80
N GLN A 440 9.90 -5.24 15.94
CA GLN A 440 10.34 -6.06 14.80
C GLN A 440 9.17 -6.41 13.87
N GLN A 441 7.97 -6.67 14.41
CA GLN A 441 6.76 -6.87 13.59
C GLN A 441 6.36 -5.64 12.75
N ARG A 442 6.84 -4.45 13.11
CA ARG A 442 6.70 -3.20 12.34
C ARG A 442 8.02 -2.78 11.65
N ASN A 443 8.99 -3.68 11.57
CA ASN A 443 10.27 -3.50 10.88
C ASN A 443 11.11 -2.32 11.40
N PHE A 444 11.13 -2.08 12.72
CA PHE A 444 12.00 -1.07 13.32
C PHE A 444 12.52 -1.46 14.71
N GLU A 445 13.54 -0.75 15.18
CA GLU A 445 14.05 -0.82 16.56
C GLU A 445 13.82 0.50 17.29
N CYS A 446 13.40 0.44 18.56
CA CYS A 446 13.14 1.62 19.36
C CYS A 446 14.38 2.03 20.18
N PHE A 447 14.86 3.25 19.95
CA PHE A 447 16.02 3.83 20.65
C PHE A 447 15.64 4.90 21.68
N CYS A 448 14.41 4.85 22.21
CA CYS A 448 14.04 5.75 23.31
C CYS A 448 14.83 5.44 24.59
N SER A 449 14.87 6.38 25.53
CA SER A 449 15.59 6.23 26.80
C SER A 449 15.21 4.97 27.58
N ARG A 450 13.93 4.55 27.54
CA ARG A 450 13.46 3.32 28.19
C ARG A 450 14.05 2.06 27.54
N CYS A 451 14.13 2.01 26.22
CA CYS A 451 14.68 0.87 25.48
C CYS A 451 16.20 0.81 25.51
N ILE A 452 16.90 1.96 25.43
CA ILE A 452 18.36 2.02 25.59
C ILE A 452 18.78 1.49 26.96
N LEU A 453 18.05 1.86 28.01
CA LEU A 453 18.31 1.39 29.38
C LEU A 453 17.82 -0.06 29.63
N LYS A 454 17.24 -0.73 28.62
CA LYS A 454 16.66 -2.08 28.70
C LYS A 454 15.69 -2.27 29.89
N LYS A 455 14.92 -1.22 30.21
CA LYS A 455 14.01 -1.16 31.36
C LYS A 455 12.67 -1.85 31.13
#